data_AF-A0A845A0P1-F1
#
_entry.id   AF-A0A845A0P1-F1
#
_cell.length_a   1.000
_cell.length_b   1.000
_cell.length_c   1.000
_cell.angle_alpha   90.00
_cell.angle_beta   90.00
_cell.angle_gamma   90.00
#
_symmetry.space_group_name_H-M   'P 1'
#
loop_
_entity.id
_entity.type
_entity.pdbx_description
1 polymer ?
#
loop_
_entity_poly.entity_id
_entity_poly.type
_entity_poly.pdbx_seq_one_letter_code
_entity_poly.pdbx_strand_id
1 'polypeptide(L)'
;MHTLHAFDTQRFLRESWQKRPLLIRGAWADWANPLDPDELAGLACEAEVESRLVRHTAPGEWALEHGPFAPDRFGALGDCPWTLLVQAVDHHVADVAALIEPFRFIPDWRIDDVMVSYAVDGGGVGPHFDQYDVFLVQGLGRRRWRVGQRCDESSPLLPHDGLRLLAEFDPVDEWVLEAGDILYVPPGFAHDGVAVGDDCMTYSVGFRAPSRGDLVSAWADHVLDRLDEDDRYTDPDLVETAHRGEIAPEALARLHAMAADALADRDAFAAWFGAYVTAPKDDRLDWAPEEQIVAADLVEETNGCALVERNPASRFSFIRHDDGQGDGQGDDAVTLFVDGRTYPCHGPCATLARRICAETQFALEPELARDPAVADLLVDLINRGSLARSTAD
;
A
#
# COMPACT_ATOMS: atom_id res chain seq x y z
N MET A 1 -21.04 -7.53 -1.57
CA MET A 1 -20.22 -6.60 -0.77
C MET A 1 -19.77 -7.36 0.49
N HIS A 2 -18.51 -7.78 0.53
CA HIS A 2 -17.96 -8.53 1.67
C HIS A 2 -17.83 -7.57 2.85
N THR A 3 -18.63 -7.78 3.90
CA THR A 3 -18.50 -7.02 5.15
C THR A 3 -18.00 -7.97 6.22
N LEU A 4 -17.11 -7.49 7.09
CA LEU A 4 -16.60 -8.30 8.20
C LEU A 4 -17.75 -8.58 9.19
N HIS A 5 -18.13 -9.84 9.30
CA HIS A 5 -19.19 -10.28 10.20
C HIS A 5 -18.79 -10.07 11.67
N ALA A 6 -19.69 -9.47 12.45
CA ALA A 6 -19.50 -9.22 13.88
C ALA A 6 -18.21 -8.45 14.27
N PHE A 7 -17.68 -7.62 13.37
CA PHE A 7 -16.50 -6.79 13.62
C PHE A 7 -16.88 -5.36 14.04
N ASP A 8 -16.36 -4.92 15.19
CA ASP A 8 -16.54 -3.54 15.67
C ASP A 8 -15.29 -2.71 15.34
N THR A 9 -15.37 -1.97 14.24
CA THR A 9 -14.31 -1.08 13.76
C THR A 9 -13.88 -0.05 14.80
N GLN A 10 -14.82 0.57 15.53
CA GLN A 10 -14.49 1.62 16.49
C GLN A 10 -13.73 1.06 17.69
N ARG A 11 -14.12 -0.13 18.14
CA ARG A 11 -13.39 -0.86 19.17
C ARG A 11 -12.00 -1.28 18.69
N PHE A 12 -11.89 -1.81 17.47
CA PHE A 12 -10.62 -2.21 16.88
C PHE A 12 -9.61 -1.05 16.83
N LEU A 13 -10.01 0.11 16.31
CA LEU A 13 -9.16 1.30 16.25
C LEU A 13 -8.72 1.78 17.63
N ARG A 14 -9.64 1.74 18.60
CA ARG A 14 -9.34 2.12 19.99
C ARG A 14 -8.40 1.16 20.69
N GLU A 15 -8.52 -0.15 20.48
CA GLU A 15 -7.90 -1.15 21.35
C GLU A 15 -6.78 -1.95 20.68
N SER A 16 -6.74 -2.07 19.36
CA SER A 16 -5.85 -2.99 18.64
C SER A 16 -4.97 -2.31 17.60
N TRP A 17 -5.52 -1.43 16.75
CA TRP A 17 -4.75 -0.76 15.69
C TRP A 17 -3.48 -0.08 16.24
N GLN A 18 -2.31 -0.51 15.74
CA GLN A 18 -0.96 -0.12 16.15
C GLN A 18 -0.61 -0.38 17.63
N LYS A 19 -1.36 -1.25 18.31
CA LYS A 19 -1.25 -1.46 19.77
C LYS A 19 -0.96 -2.92 20.10
N ARG A 20 -1.84 -3.83 19.67
CA ARG A 20 -1.73 -5.26 20.00
C ARG A 20 -2.29 -6.15 18.89
N PRO A 21 -1.80 -7.39 18.78
CA PRO A 21 -2.38 -8.40 17.92
C PRO A 21 -3.85 -8.68 18.25
N LEU A 22 -4.63 -9.09 17.25
CA LEU A 22 -6.02 -9.47 17.44
C LEU A 22 -6.40 -10.62 16.49
N LEU A 23 -6.89 -11.71 17.06
CA LEU A 23 -7.54 -12.78 16.32
C LEU A 23 -9.03 -12.46 16.13
N ILE A 24 -9.49 -12.55 14.89
CA ILE A 24 -10.89 -12.36 14.47
C ILE A 24 -11.36 -13.68 13.86
N ARG A 25 -12.32 -14.35 14.52
CA ARG A 25 -12.81 -15.66 14.08
C ARG A 25 -14.06 -15.53 13.22
N GLY A 26 -14.14 -16.32 12.15
CA GLY A 26 -15.31 -16.36 11.27
C GLY A 26 -15.71 -14.97 10.78
N ALA A 27 -14.73 -14.24 10.24
CA ALA A 27 -14.92 -12.85 9.85
C ALA A 27 -15.81 -12.70 8.61
N TRP A 28 -16.14 -13.79 7.92
CA TRP A 28 -17.06 -13.82 6.79
C TRP A 28 -18.21 -14.78 7.07
N ALA A 29 -19.42 -14.42 6.61
CA ALA A 29 -20.58 -15.30 6.70
C ALA A 29 -20.41 -16.54 5.80
N ASP A 30 -19.98 -16.32 4.55
CA ASP A 30 -19.72 -17.36 3.56
C ASP A 30 -18.35 -17.07 2.92
N TRP A 31 -17.28 -17.62 3.50
CA TRP A 31 -15.93 -17.48 2.93
C TRP A 31 -15.79 -18.32 1.66
N ALA A 32 -15.25 -17.71 0.61
CA ALA A 32 -14.80 -18.37 -0.61
C ALA A 32 -13.37 -17.93 -0.90
N ASN A 33 -12.50 -18.87 -1.24
CA ASN A 33 -11.11 -18.58 -1.56
C ASN A 33 -11.03 -17.82 -2.91
N PRO A 34 -10.46 -16.61 -2.96
CA PRO A 34 -10.44 -15.78 -4.18
C PRO A 34 -9.64 -16.30 -5.37
N LEU A 35 -8.64 -17.15 -5.11
CA LEU A 35 -7.65 -17.55 -6.12
C LEU A 35 -7.20 -18.99 -5.85
N ASP A 36 -7.20 -19.85 -6.87
CA ASP A 36 -6.73 -21.22 -6.72
C ASP A 36 -5.19 -21.30 -6.62
N PRO A 37 -4.63 -22.31 -5.93
CA PRO A 37 -3.18 -22.49 -5.82
C PRO A 37 -2.42 -22.50 -7.16
N ASP A 38 -3.01 -23.13 -8.18
CA ASP A 38 -2.40 -23.24 -9.52
C ASP A 38 -2.37 -21.88 -10.23
N GLU A 39 -3.38 -21.02 -10.02
CA GLU A 39 -3.41 -19.67 -10.57
C GLU A 39 -2.35 -18.79 -9.91
N LEU A 40 -2.15 -18.92 -8.59
CA LEU A 40 -1.06 -18.23 -7.89
C LEU A 40 0.33 -18.68 -8.39
N ALA A 41 0.52 -19.98 -8.61
CA ALA A 41 1.75 -20.51 -9.19
C ALA A 41 1.99 -19.99 -10.61
N GLY A 42 0.92 -19.86 -11.42
CA GLY A 42 0.96 -19.24 -12.74
C GLY A 42 1.40 -17.77 -12.69
N LEU A 43 0.83 -16.96 -11.80
CA LEU A 43 1.26 -15.57 -11.60
C LEU A 43 2.75 -15.47 -11.26
N ALA A 44 3.26 -16.40 -10.44
CA ALA A 44 4.68 -16.42 -10.06
C ALA A 44 5.65 -16.76 -11.23
N CYS A 45 5.13 -17.20 -12.37
CA CYS A 45 5.90 -17.43 -13.59
C CYS A 45 6.02 -16.19 -14.49
N GLU A 46 5.18 -15.17 -14.29
CA GLU A 46 5.19 -13.94 -15.10
C GLU A 46 6.37 -13.03 -14.71
N ALA A 47 7.02 -12.42 -15.71
CA ALA A 47 8.27 -11.69 -15.50
C ALA A 47 8.11 -10.38 -14.73
N GLU A 48 6.92 -9.80 -14.81
CA GLU A 48 6.52 -8.55 -14.19
C GLU A 48 6.05 -8.75 -12.74
N VAL A 49 5.79 -9.99 -12.32
CA VAL A 49 5.25 -10.30 -10.99
C VAL A 49 6.38 -10.65 -10.01
N GLU A 50 6.52 -9.86 -8.95
CA GLU A 50 7.47 -10.16 -7.88
C GLU A 50 7.00 -11.38 -7.07
N SER A 51 7.80 -12.44 -7.13
CA SER A 51 7.55 -13.66 -6.36
C SER A 51 8.82 -14.19 -5.69
N ARG A 52 8.63 -14.91 -4.59
CA ARG A 52 9.69 -15.51 -3.78
C ARG A 52 9.30 -16.91 -3.35
N LEU A 53 10.26 -17.82 -3.33
CA LEU A 53 10.09 -19.17 -2.83
C LEU A 53 11.04 -19.39 -1.66
N VAL A 54 10.47 -19.68 -0.49
CA VAL A 54 11.21 -19.96 0.74
C VAL A 54 11.10 -21.45 1.06
N ARG A 55 12.23 -22.11 1.28
CA ARG A 55 12.32 -23.54 1.61
C ARG A 55 13.00 -23.72 2.94
N HIS A 56 12.44 -24.55 3.82
CA HIS A 56 13.05 -24.90 5.09
C HIS A 56 13.91 -26.16 4.92
N THR A 57 15.21 -25.96 4.68
CA THR A 57 16.13 -27.04 4.25
C THR A 57 16.65 -27.88 5.42
N ALA A 58 16.75 -27.29 6.60
CA ALA A 58 17.12 -27.95 7.84
C ALA A 58 16.61 -27.10 9.03
N PRO A 59 16.58 -27.63 10.27
CA PRO A 59 16.14 -26.85 11.43
C PRO A 59 16.92 -25.54 11.59
N GLY A 60 16.23 -24.41 11.45
CA GLY A 60 16.86 -23.09 11.55
C GLY A 60 17.58 -22.62 10.28
N GLU A 61 17.42 -23.35 9.17
CA GLU A 61 18.02 -23.01 7.87
C GLU A 61 16.93 -22.85 6.81
N TRP A 62 16.92 -21.69 6.16
CA TRP A 62 16.03 -21.37 5.06
C TRP A 62 16.83 -21.09 3.79
N ALA A 63 16.30 -21.51 2.65
CA ALA A 63 16.78 -21.11 1.34
C ALA A 63 15.74 -20.20 0.67
N LEU A 64 16.21 -19.12 0.06
CA LEU A 64 15.38 -18.16 -0.66
C LEU A 64 15.72 -18.20 -2.16
N GLU A 65 14.68 -18.30 -2.98
CA GLU A 65 14.76 -18.10 -4.43
C GLU A 65 13.82 -16.96 -4.83
N HIS A 66 14.21 -16.20 -5.86
CA HIS A 66 13.40 -15.14 -6.44
C HIS A 66 12.88 -15.58 -7.80
N GLY A 67 11.65 -15.17 -8.11
CA GLY A 67 11.06 -15.37 -9.42
C GLY A 67 11.63 -14.43 -10.49
N PRO A 68 11.09 -14.52 -11.72
CA PRO A 68 10.02 -15.43 -12.13
C PRO A 68 10.47 -16.90 -12.11
N PHE A 69 9.53 -17.81 -11.84
CA PHE A 69 9.82 -19.25 -11.79
C PHE A 69 9.45 -19.97 -13.08
N ALA A 70 10.16 -21.05 -13.40
CA ALA A 70 9.73 -21.97 -14.45
C ALA A 70 8.54 -22.82 -13.93
N PRO A 71 7.53 -23.15 -14.77
CA PRO A 71 6.35 -23.90 -14.33
C PRO A 71 6.66 -25.26 -13.67
N ASP A 72 7.73 -25.93 -14.09
CA ASP A 72 8.16 -27.23 -13.55
C ASP A 72 8.90 -27.11 -12.20
N ARG A 73 9.26 -25.89 -11.77
CA ARG A 73 10.02 -25.65 -10.54
C ARG A 73 9.30 -26.19 -9.31
N PHE A 74 7.99 -26.01 -9.22
CA PHE A 74 7.17 -26.39 -8.07
C PHE A 74 7.08 -27.91 -7.91
N GLY A 75 6.92 -28.64 -9.03
CA GLY A 75 6.92 -30.11 -9.03
C GLY A 75 8.27 -30.73 -8.66
N ALA A 76 9.37 -29.97 -8.77
CA ALA A 76 10.72 -30.41 -8.43
C ALA A 76 11.11 -30.14 -6.96
N LEU A 77 10.19 -29.64 -6.12
CA LEU A 77 10.49 -29.27 -4.72
C LEU A 77 10.53 -30.47 -3.75
N GLY A 78 9.91 -31.60 -4.14
CA GLY A 78 9.87 -32.82 -3.32
C GLY A 78 9.20 -32.62 -1.96
N ASP A 79 9.65 -33.36 -0.96
CA ASP A 79 9.06 -33.38 0.40
C ASP A 79 9.59 -32.26 1.33
N CYS A 80 10.40 -31.33 0.81
CA CYS A 80 10.96 -30.23 1.60
C CYS A 80 9.84 -29.23 1.93
N PRO A 81 9.63 -28.79 3.19
CA PRO A 81 8.63 -27.76 3.48
C PRO A 81 8.97 -26.44 2.80
N TRP A 82 8.02 -25.87 2.08
CA TRP A 82 8.22 -24.63 1.32
C TRP A 82 7.01 -23.71 1.32
N THR A 83 7.24 -22.45 0.97
CA THR A 83 6.22 -21.41 0.84
C THR A 83 6.53 -20.54 -0.38
N LEU A 84 5.57 -20.42 -1.28
CA LEU A 84 5.56 -19.43 -2.35
C LEU A 84 4.89 -18.16 -1.82
N LEU A 85 5.49 -17.00 -2.10
CA LEU A 85 4.94 -15.67 -1.83
C LEU A 85 4.89 -14.90 -3.13
N VAL A 86 3.74 -14.31 -3.45
CA VAL A 86 3.53 -13.46 -4.62
C VAL A 86 3.02 -12.12 -4.15
N GLN A 87 3.71 -11.04 -4.52
CA GLN A 87 3.36 -9.68 -4.10
C GLN A 87 2.25 -9.11 -4.97
N ALA A 88 1.54 -8.10 -4.45
CA ALA A 88 0.58 -7.30 -5.20
C ALA A 88 -0.41 -8.09 -6.07
N VAL A 89 -0.91 -9.22 -5.57
CA VAL A 89 -1.83 -10.08 -6.34
C VAL A 89 -3.17 -9.39 -6.59
N ASP A 90 -3.55 -8.45 -5.73
CA ASP A 90 -4.68 -7.55 -5.93
C ASP A 90 -4.59 -6.73 -7.23
N HIS A 91 -3.39 -6.44 -7.74
CA HIS A 91 -3.24 -5.75 -9.02
C HIS A 91 -3.66 -6.63 -10.22
N HIS A 92 -3.60 -7.95 -10.08
CA HIS A 92 -3.79 -8.90 -11.18
C HIS A 92 -5.11 -9.68 -11.07
N VAL A 93 -5.67 -9.80 -9.86
CA VAL A 93 -6.85 -10.64 -9.58
C VAL A 93 -7.92 -9.80 -8.88
N ALA A 94 -9.02 -9.54 -9.59
CA ALA A 94 -10.13 -8.70 -9.10
C ALA A 94 -10.75 -9.21 -7.79
N ASP A 95 -10.89 -10.53 -7.62
CA ASP A 95 -11.43 -11.12 -6.38
C ASP A 95 -10.49 -10.94 -5.19
N VAL A 96 -9.16 -10.86 -5.43
CA VAL A 96 -8.18 -10.52 -4.40
C VAL A 96 -8.24 -9.03 -4.07
N ALA A 97 -8.37 -8.15 -5.07
CA ALA A 97 -8.59 -6.73 -4.84
C ALA A 97 -9.86 -6.45 -4.00
N ALA A 98 -10.94 -7.21 -4.24
CA ALA A 98 -12.18 -7.09 -3.50
C ALA A 98 -12.02 -7.41 -1.99
N LEU A 99 -10.97 -8.14 -1.58
CA LEU A 99 -10.67 -8.38 -0.16
C LEU A 99 -10.22 -7.11 0.58
N ILE A 100 -9.79 -6.05 -0.12
CA ILE A 100 -9.36 -4.80 0.52
C ILE A 100 -10.55 -4.01 1.05
N GLU A 101 -11.70 -4.05 0.36
CA GLU A 101 -12.89 -3.22 0.65
C GLU A 101 -13.34 -3.25 2.12
N PRO A 102 -13.43 -4.40 2.82
CA PRO A 102 -13.79 -4.46 4.23
C PRO A 102 -12.80 -3.74 5.18
N PHE A 103 -11.57 -3.46 4.73
CA PHE A 103 -10.52 -2.79 5.51
C PHE A 103 -10.42 -1.29 5.24
N ARG A 104 -11.21 -0.73 4.31
CA ARG A 104 -11.23 0.71 3.94
C ARG A 104 -11.87 1.62 4.99
N PHE A 105 -12.03 1.12 6.21
CA PHE A 105 -12.13 1.97 7.40
C PHE A 105 -10.78 2.57 7.82
N ILE A 106 -9.67 2.02 7.30
CA ILE A 106 -8.34 2.64 7.30
C ILE A 106 -8.20 3.46 6.00
N PRO A 107 -7.65 4.69 6.04
CA PRO A 107 -7.48 5.50 4.84
C PRO A 107 -6.66 4.81 3.75
N ASP A 108 -7.11 4.91 2.48
CA ASP A 108 -6.50 4.24 1.33
C ASP A 108 -4.98 4.47 1.20
N TRP A 109 -4.47 5.67 1.54
CA TRP A 109 -3.03 5.97 1.47
C TRP A 109 -2.18 5.07 2.39
N ARG A 110 -2.76 4.49 3.44
CA ARG A 110 -2.10 3.56 4.36
C ARG A 110 -2.08 2.13 3.84
N ILE A 111 -2.94 1.76 2.90
CA ILE A 111 -2.99 0.41 2.32
C ILE A 111 -1.83 0.31 1.32
N ASP A 112 -1.11 -0.81 1.32
CA ASP A 112 -0.03 -1.06 0.35
C ASP A 112 -0.52 -1.95 -0.79
N ASP A 113 -0.76 -3.23 -0.50
CA ASP A 113 -1.15 -4.28 -1.43
C ASP A 113 -1.67 -5.54 -0.69
N VAL A 114 -2.01 -6.59 -1.44
CA VAL A 114 -2.32 -7.94 -0.94
C VAL A 114 -1.27 -8.92 -1.45
N MET A 115 -0.34 -9.30 -0.57
CA MET A 115 0.58 -10.40 -0.82
C MET A 115 -0.09 -11.74 -0.50
N VAL A 116 -0.01 -12.70 -1.42
CA VAL A 116 -0.61 -14.03 -1.23
C VAL A 116 0.49 -15.06 -1.09
N SER A 117 0.33 -15.93 -0.10
CA SER A 117 1.24 -17.06 0.10
C SER A 117 0.51 -18.39 -0.05
N TYR A 118 1.19 -19.36 -0.66
CA TYR A 118 0.83 -20.78 -0.66
C TYR A 118 1.93 -21.56 0.06
N ALA A 119 1.55 -22.50 0.91
CA ALA A 119 2.49 -23.35 1.64
C ALA A 119 1.99 -24.79 1.73
N VAL A 120 2.93 -25.73 1.57
CA VAL A 120 2.77 -27.15 1.90
C VAL A 120 2.92 -27.38 3.41
N ASP A 121 2.62 -28.59 3.91
CA ASP A 121 2.71 -28.89 5.34
C ASP A 121 4.08 -28.53 5.94
N GLY A 122 4.07 -27.84 7.08
CA GLY A 122 5.28 -27.33 7.73
C GLY A 122 5.94 -26.13 7.02
N GLY A 123 5.41 -25.67 5.89
CA GLY A 123 5.89 -24.52 5.15
C GLY A 123 5.65 -23.20 5.89
N GLY A 124 6.68 -22.34 5.90
CA GLY A 124 6.62 -20.99 6.42
C GLY A 124 7.89 -20.21 6.09
N VAL A 125 7.89 -18.92 6.45
CA VAL A 125 9.05 -18.03 6.22
C VAL A 125 9.97 -17.88 7.41
N GLY A 126 9.64 -18.54 8.53
CA GLY A 126 10.36 -18.44 9.80
C GLY A 126 9.96 -17.22 10.65
N PRO A 127 10.43 -17.15 11.90
CA PRO A 127 10.11 -16.06 12.81
C PRO A 127 10.72 -14.74 12.35
N HIS A 128 9.88 -13.71 12.22
CA HIS A 128 10.29 -12.37 11.78
C HIS A 128 9.38 -11.31 12.39
N PHE A 129 9.64 -10.04 12.07
CA PHE A 129 8.75 -8.94 12.38
C PHE A 129 8.74 -7.94 11.23
N ASP A 130 7.62 -7.21 11.10
CA ASP A 130 7.45 -6.20 10.07
C ASP A 130 7.36 -4.80 10.68
N GLN A 131 7.66 -3.79 9.85
CA GLN A 131 7.50 -2.37 10.20
C GLN A 131 6.13 -1.81 9.80
N TYR A 132 5.22 -2.68 9.38
CA TYR A 132 3.89 -2.33 8.92
C TYR A 132 2.81 -3.12 9.66
N ASP A 133 1.60 -2.57 9.60
CA ASP A 133 0.38 -3.25 10.03
C ASP A 133 0.02 -4.32 8.98
N VAL A 134 -0.50 -5.47 9.40
CA VAL A 134 -0.98 -6.51 8.47
C VAL A 134 -2.22 -7.21 9.00
N PHE A 135 -3.17 -7.50 8.12
CA PHE A 135 -4.22 -8.50 8.35
C PHE A 135 -3.89 -9.78 7.58
N LEU A 136 -3.64 -10.86 8.31
CA LEU A 136 -3.38 -12.19 7.78
C LEU A 136 -4.69 -12.95 7.68
N VAL A 137 -5.29 -12.94 6.49
CA VAL A 137 -6.54 -13.63 6.17
C VAL A 137 -6.24 -15.08 5.79
N GLN A 138 -6.77 -16.03 6.54
CA GLN A 138 -6.63 -17.45 6.21
C GLN A 138 -7.61 -17.82 5.10
N GLY A 139 -7.08 -18.22 3.94
CA GLY A 139 -7.90 -18.45 2.76
C GLY A 139 -8.22 -19.91 2.48
N LEU A 140 -7.19 -20.73 2.35
CA LEU A 140 -7.32 -22.17 2.14
C LEU A 140 -6.53 -22.91 3.22
N GLY A 141 -6.97 -24.11 3.59
CA GLY A 141 -6.29 -24.92 4.59
C GLY A 141 -6.22 -24.23 5.96
N ARG A 142 -5.14 -24.51 6.70
CA ARG A 142 -4.94 -23.99 8.06
C ARG A 142 -3.51 -23.55 8.28
N ARG A 143 -3.33 -22.48 9.05
CA ARG A 143 -2.01 -22.00 9.48
C ARG A 143 -1.96 -21.85 10.99
N ARG A 144 -0.91 -22.42 11.61
CA ARG A 144 -0.55 -22.12 12.99
C ARG A 144 0.24 -20.83 13.03
N TRP A 145 -0.36 -19.80 13.61
CA TRP A 145 0.30 -18.53 13.88
C TRP A 145 0.72 -18.45 15.33
N ARG A 146 1.96 -18.03 15.54
CA ARG A 146 2.51 -17.66 16.85
C ARG A 146 2.90 -16.20 16.80
N VAL A 147 2.58 -15.45 17.84
CA VAL A 147 3.00 -14.06 18.02
C VAL A 147 3.81 -13.97 19.30
N GLY A 148 4.92 -13.24 19.23
CA GLY A 148 5.91 -13.14 20.30
C GLY A 148 6.11 -11.71 20.79
N GLN A 149 7.34 -11.45 21.20
CA GLN A 149 7.79 -10.18 21.77
C GLN A 149 7.72 -9.01 20.78
N ARG A 150 7.90 -7.79 21.31
CA ARG A 150 8.18 -6.61 20.47
C ARG A 150 9.64 -6.61 20.04
N CYS A 151 9.86 -6.24 18.79
CA CYS A 151 11.14 -6.17 18.10
C CYS A 151 11.34 -4.79 17.47
N ASP A 152 12.61 -4.47 17.24
CA ASP A 152 13.09 -3.25 16.61
C ASP A 152 14.42 -3.53 15.88
N GLU A 153 15.07 -2.48 15.37
CA GLU A 153 16.35 -2.59 14.64
C GLU A 153 17.49 -3.23 15.43
N SER A 154 17.41 -3.25 16.77
CA SER A 154 18.41 -3.84 17.64
C SER A 154 18.17 -5.33 17.92
N SER A 155 17.04 -5.87 17.48
CA SER A 155 16.66 -7.27 17.70
C SER A 155 17.63 -8.21 16.98
N PRO A 156 18.21 -9.21 17.68
CA PRO A 156 19.15 -10.15 17.08
C PRO A 156 18.54 -10.94 15.92
N LEU A 157 19.24 -10.97 14.78
CA LEU A 157 18.83 -11.70 13.59
C LEU A 157 19.76 -12.89 13.31
N LEU A 158 19.21 -13.95 12.71
CA LEU A 158 20.03 -14.99 12.11
C LEU A 158 20.75 -14.43 10.87
N PRO A 159 21.99 -14.85 10.62
CA PRO A 159 22.69 -14.48 9.40
C PRO A 159 22.01 -15.12 8.19
N HIS A 160 21.46 -14.30 7.30
CA HIS A 160 20.89 -14.73 6.03
C HIS A 160 20.94 -13.58 5.02
N ASP A 161 21.27 -13.89 3.76
CA ASP A 161 21.55 -12.86 2.74
C ASP A 161 20.31 -12.14 2.20
N GLY A 162 19.11 -12.70 2.43
CA GLY A 162 17.85 -12.14 1.89
C GLY A 162 16.61 -12.26 2.77
N LEU A 163 16.73 -12.77 3.99
CA LEU A 163 15.61 -12.96 4.92
C LEU A 163 15.97 -12.32 6.26
N ARG A 164 15.03 -11.61 6.87
CA ARG A 164 15.20 -11.00 8.19
C ARG A 164 14.58 -11.91 9.25
N LEU A 165 15.32 -12.93 9.64
CA LEU A 165 14.88 -13.95 10.59
C LEU A 165 15.35 -13.60 11.99
N LEU A 166 14.47 -13.69 12.98
CA LEU A 166 14.83 -13.50 14.38
C LEU A 166 15.70 -14.66 14.88
N ALA A 167 16.80 -14.34 15.57
CA ALA A 167 17.62 -15.34 16.24
C ALA A 167 16.93 -15.91 17.49
N GLU A 168 16.06 -15.12 18.12
CA GLU A 168 15.31 -15.47 19.32
C GLU A 168 13.83 -15.15 19.12
N PHE A 169 12.96 -16.12 19.41
CA PHE A 169 11.52 -15.98 19.28
C PHE A 169 10.82 -16.58 20.49
N ASP A 170 10.16 -15.72 21.25
CA ASP A 170 9.44 -16.06 22.48
C ASP A 170 7.93 -15.94 22.23
N PRO A 171 7.25 -17.00 21.75
CA PRO A 171 5.83 -16.94 21.46
C PRO A 171 5.02 -16.76 22.74
N VAL A 172 4.19 -15.71 22.78
CA VAL A 172 3.27 -15.41 23.89
C VAL A 172 1.86 -15.88 23.60
N ASP A 173 1.47 -15.85 22.33
CA ASP A 173 0.17 -16.28 21.85
C ASP A 173 0.33 -17.25 20.68
N GLU A 174 -0.56 -18.24 20.61
CA GLU A 174 -0.62 -19.22 19.53
C GLU A 174 -2.06 -19.53 19.14
N TRP A 175 -2.32 -19.57 17.83
CA TRP A 175 -3.61 -19.96 17.28
C TRP A 175 -3.44 -20.79 16.02
N VAL A 176 -4.34 -21.74 15.79
CA VAL A 176 -4.56 -22.31 14.46
C VAL A 176 -5.73 -21.56 13.83
N LEU A 177 -5.49 -20.93 12.70
CA LEU A 177 -6.50 -20.24 11.90
C LEU A 177 -7.11 -21.23 10.89
N GLU A 178 -8.43 -21.19 10.77
CA GLU A 178 -9.21 -21.91 9.76
C GLU A 178 -9.59 -20.92 8.64
N ALA A 179 -10.00 -21.44 7.48
CA ALA A 179 -10.45 -20.59 6.37
C ALA A 179 -11.54 -19.60 6.81
N GLY A 180 -11.35 -18.32 6.52
CA GLY A 180 -12.22 -17.22 6.96
C GLY A 180 -11.89 -16.64 8.35
N ASP A 181 -10.80 -17.05 8.98
CA ASP A 181 -10.26 -16.34 10.14
C ASP A 181 -9.25 -15.26 9.73
N ILE A 182 -9.06 -14.25 10.57
CA ILE A 182 -8.09 -13.17 10.39
C ILE A 182 -7.22 -13.04 11.63
N LEU A 183 -5.91 -12.91 11.44
CA LEU A 183 -5.00 -12.43 12.47
C LEU A 183 -4.48 -11.04 12.10
N TYR A 184 -4.78 -10.04 12.92
CA TYR A 184 -4.15 -8.73 12.83
C TYR A 184 -2.85 -8.72 13.63
N VAL A 185 -1.76 -8.24 13.01
CA VAL A 185 -0.46 -8.03 13.65
C VAL A 185 0.00 -6.58 13.43
N PRO A 186 0.19 -5.79 14.49
CA PRO A 186 0.75 -4.44 14.37
C PRO A 186 2.27 -4.45 14.17
N PRO A 187 2.86 -3.33 13.72
CA PRO A 187 4.29 -3.19 13.52
C PRO A 187 5.11 -3.57 14.76
N GLY A 188 6.26 -4.20 14.51
CA GLY A 188 7.23 -4.55 15.53
C GLY A 188 6.85 -5.73 16.39
N PHE A 189 5.78 -6.48 16.13
CA PHE A 189 5.54 -7.76 16.82
C PHE A 189 6.17 -8.91 16.05
N ALA A 190 6.96 -9.71 16.76
CA ALA A 190 7.49 -10.96 16.23
C ALA A 190 6.34 -11.92 15.92
N HIS A 191 6.36 -12.56 14.76
CA HIS A 191 5.37 -13.54 14.40
C HIS A 191 5.95 -14.64 13.50
N ASP A 192 5.34 -15.82 13.56
CA ASP A 192 5.75 -17.01 12.82
C ASP A 192 4.51 -17.82 12.43
N GLY A 193 4.38 -18.11 11.14
CA GLY A 193 3.22 -18.75 10.54
C GLY A 193 3.60 -20.02 9.81
N VAL A 194 3.20 -21.16 10.34
CA VAL A 194 3.52 -22.49 9.77
C VAL A 194 2.25 -23.17 9.30
N ALA A 195 2.22 -23.59 8.04
CA ALA A 195 1.09 -24.34 7.47
C ALA A 195 0.85 -25.66 8.23
N VAL A 196 -0.43 -26.05 8.36
CA VAL A 196 -0.86 -27.28 9.01
C VAL A 196 -1.67 -28.12 8.04
N GLY A 197 -1.01 -29.13 7.46
CA GLY A 197 -1.46 -29.83 6.27
C GLY A 197 -1.05 -29.11 4.99
N ASP A 198 -1.31 -29.76 3.86
CA ASP A 198 -1.08 -29.18 2.54
C ASP A 198 -2.19 -28.18 2.16
N ASP A 199 -1.95 -27.42 1.10
CA ASP A 199 -2.88 -26.45 0.52
C ASP A 199 -3.26 -25.31 1.48
N CYS A 200 -2.27 -24.74 2.17
CA CYS A 200 -2.47 -23.57 3.01
C CYS A 200 -2.27 -22.28 2.21
N MET A 201 -3.31 -21.45 2.08
CA MET A 201 -3.21 -20.11 1.50
C MET A 201 -3.49 -19.01 2.53
N THR A 202 -2.69 -17.95 2.50
CA THR A 202 -2.87 -16.77 3.35
C THR A 202 -2.76 -15.50 2.52
N TYR A 203 -3.77 -14.63 2.64
CA TYR A 203 -3.81 -13.30 2.02
C TYR A 203 -3.38 -12.27 3.06
N SER A 204 -2.27 -11.61 2.81
CA SER A 204 -1.68 -10.61 3.71
C SER A 204 -2.07 -9.23 3.20
N VAL A 205 -3.12 -8.64 3.78
CA VAL A 205 -3.50 -7.26 3.49
C VAL A 205 -2.52 -6.35 4.21
N GLY A 206 -1.53 -5.87 3.46
CA GLY A 206 -0.41 -5.07 3.94
C GLY A 206 -0.77 -3.59 4.03
N PHE A 207 -0.18 -2.92 5.00
CA PHE A 207 -0.22 -1.47 5.11
C PHE A 207 1.18 -0.92 4.99
N ARG A 208 1.28 0.40 4.85
CA ARG A 208 2.54 1.12 4.78
C ARG A 208 2.48 2.33 5.68
N ALA A 209 3.64 2.71 6.18
CA ALA A 209 3.86 3.94 6.92
C ALA A 209 5.28 4.39 6.60
N PRO A 210 5.48 5.55 5.95
CA PRO A 210 6.82 6.02 5.63
C PRO A 210 7.60 6.28 6.93
N SER A 211 8.86 5.89 6.94
CA SER A 211 9.73 6.18 8.07
C SER A 211 10.11 7.66 8.09
N ARG A 212 10.64 8.13 9.23
CA ARG A 212 11.21 9.49 9.30
C ARG A 212 12.34 9.68 8.28
N GLY A 213 13.14 8.66 8.03
CA GLY A 213 14.21 8.70 7.05
C GLY A 213 13.68 8.92 5.64
N ASP A 214 12.65 8.16 5.26
CA ASP A 214 12.00 8.26 3.93
C ASP A 214 11.42 9.65 3.72
N LEU A 215 10.71 10.18 4.72
CA LEU A 215 10.12 11.52 4.65
C LEU A 215 11.18 12.60 4.51
N VAL A 216 12.26 12.56 5.30
CA VAL A 216 13.33 13.57 5.24
C VAL A 216 14.04 13.51 3.90
N SER A 217 14.40 12.31 3.44
CA SER A 217 15.12 12.15 2.16
C SER A 217 14.27 12.63 0.99
N ALA A 218 13.08 12.06 0.81
CA ALA A 218 12.27 12.32 -0.36
C ALA A 218 11.67 13.74 -0.38
N TRP A 219 11.41 14.35 0.79
CA TRP A 219 11.01 15.75 0.87
C TRP A 219 12.18 16.68 0.52
N ALA A 220 13.37 16.42 1.07
CA ALA A 220 14.55 17.22 0.75
C ALA A 220 14.86 17.17 -0.75
N ASP A 221 14.83 15.98 -1.36
CA ASP A 221 15.02 15.81 -2.80
C ASP A 221 14.02 16.66 -3.62
N HIS A 222 12.74 16.66 -3.22
CA HIS A 222 11.73 17.49 -3.88
C HIS A 222 11.96 19.00 -3.70
N VAL A 223 12.40 19.44 -2.51
CA VAL A 223 12.71 20.85 -2.26
C VAL A 223 13.91 21.30 -3.09
N LEU A 224 14.94 20.46 -3.24
CA LEU A 224 16.16 20.78 -3.98
C LEU A 224 15.86 21.22 -5.42
N ASP A 225 14.89 20.59 -6.09
CA ASP A 225 14.48 20.93 -7.46
C ASP A 225 13.93 22.36 -7.62
N ARG A 226 13.59 23.03 -6.51
CA ARG A 226 12.96 24.37 -6.48
C ARG A 226 13.84 25.46 -5.86
N LEU A 227 14.99 25.10 -5.31
CA LEU A 227 15.89 26.07 -4.69
C LEU A 227 16.69 26.85 -5.74
N ASP A 228 16.90 28.13 -5.49
CA ASP A 228 17.74 29.01 -6.30
C ASP A 228 19.22 28.84 -5.91
N GLU A 229 20.13 28.79 -6.89
CA GLU A 229 21.57 28.72 -6.65
C GLU A 229 22.13 29.99 -5.97
N ASP A 230 21.42 31.12 -6.10
CA ASP A 230 21.79 32.41 -5.51
C ASP A 230 21.32 32.57 -4.05
N ASP A 231 20.43 31.70 -3.54
CA ASP A 231 20.02 31.68 -2.13
C ASP A 231 21.15 31.11 -1.25
N ARG A 232 22.03 32.01 -0.80
CA ARG A 232 23.27 31.67 -0.09
C ARG A 232 23.34 32.37 1.26
N TYR A 233 23.98 31.69 2.22
CA TYR A 233 24.35 32.30 3.48
C TYR A 233 25.19 33.58 3.25
N THR A 234 24.80 34.66 3.94
CA THR A 234 25.54 35.91 3.94
C THR A 234 25.69 36.47 5.36
N ASP A 235 26.78 37.17 5.60
CA ASP A 235 27.11 37.82 6.86
C ASP A 235 27.71 39.22 6.63
N PRO A 236 26.95 40.17 6.05
CA PRO A 236 27.45 41.51 5.77
C PRO A 236 27.91 42.27 7.03
N ASP A 237 27.36 41.90 8.20
CA ASP A 237 27.69 42.47 9.51
C ASP A 237 28.77 41.66 10.27
N LEU A 238 29.58 40.87 9.56
CA LEU A 238 30.65 40.07 10.16
C LEU A 238 31.65 40.96 10.94
N VAL A 239 31.87 40.61 12.20
CA VAL A 239 32.84 41.29 13.08
C VAL A 239 34.10 40.44 13.27
N GLU A 240 35.22 41.09 13.56
CA GLU A 240 36.49 40.39 13.80
C GLU A 240 36.40 39.44 15.00
N THR A 241 36.81 38.18 14.82
CA THR A 241 36.76 37.14 15.85
C THR A 241 38.14 36.92 16.49
N ALA A 242 38.15 36.62 17.79
CA ALA A 242 39.38 36.27 18.51
C ALA A 242 39.86 34.84 18.19
N HIS A 243 38.93 33.96 17.77
CA HIS A 243 39.17 32.54 17.52
C HIS A 243 38.82 32.19 16.07
N ARG A 244 39.80 32.26 15.17
CA ARG A 244 39.61 32.09 13.71
C ARG A 244 39.07 30.72 13.28
N GLY A 245 39.21 29.69 14.12
CA GLY A 245 38.69 28.34 13.86
C GLY A 245 37.31 28.06 14.46
N GLU A 246 36.72 29.01 15.17
CA GLU A 246 35.39 28.87 15.75
C GLU A 246 34.32 29.08 14.68
N ILE A 247 33.38 28.13 14.59
CA ILE A 247 32.11 28.35 13.90
C ILE A 247 31.16 28.92 14.95
N ALA A 248 30.90 30.22 14.86
CA ALA A 248 30.12 30.94 15.87
C ALA A 248 28.71 30.33 16.02
N PRO A 249 28.17 30.24 17.24
CA PRO A 249 26.80 29.77 17.49
C PRO A 249 25.75 30.50 16.64
N GLU A 250 25.94 31.79 16.39
CA GLU A 250 25.05 32.62 15.57
C GLU A 250 25.08 32.20 14.09
N ALA A 251 26.25 31.79 13.57
CA ALA A 251 26.36 31.27 12.22
C ALA A 251 25.66 29.91 12.09
N LEU A 252 25.86 29.01 13.06
CA LEU A 252 25.16 27.71 13.11
C LEU A 252 23.64 27.89 13.19
N ALA A 253 23.15 28.83 14.02
CA ALA A 253 21.73 29.10 14.15
C ALA A 253 21.11 29.61 12.83
N ARG A 254 21.80 30.51 12.12
CA ARG A 254 21.35 31.02 10.82
C ARG A 254 21.35 29.94 9.74
N LEU A 255 22.41 29.12 9.66
CA LEU A 255 22.50 28.01 8.72
C LEU A 255 21.43 26.95 8.98
N HIS A 256 21.18 26.61 10.24
CA HIS A 256 20.11 25.69 10.62
C HIS A 256 18.72 26.27 10.28
N ALA A 257 18.49 27.56 10.54
CA ALA A 257 17.24 28.23 10.18
C ALA A 257 17.02 28.23 8.66
N MET A 258 18.05 28.54 7.86
CA MET A 258 17.99 28.51 6.41
C MET A 258 17.57 27.12 5.88
N ALA A 259 18.16 26.05 6.41
CA ALA A 259 17.78 24.69 6.04
C ALA A 259 16.37 24.30 6.52
N ALA A 260 15.98 24.72 7.73
CA ALA A 260 14.66 24.43 8.29
C ALA A 260 13.54 25.17 7.53
N ASP A 261 13.76 26.44 7.19
CA ASP A 261 12.80 27.29 6.48
C ASP A 261 12.51 26.72 5.08
N ALA A 262 13.53 26.23 4.37
CA ALA A 262 13.36 25.55 3.09
C ALA A 262 12.44 24.32 3.16
N LEU A 263 12.43 23.62 4.29
CA LEU A 263 11.61 22.42 4.52
C LEU A 263 10.26 22.72 5.20
N ALA A 264 9.99 23.97 5.58
CA ALA A 264 8.86 24.34 6.43
C ALA A 264 7.53 24.60 5.68
N ASP A 265 7.55 24.64 4.34
CA ASP A 265 6.34 24.89 3.54
C ASP A 265 5.35 23.72 3.65
N ARG A 266 4.29 23.92 4.43
CA ARG A 266 3.27 22.91 4.72
C ARG A 266 2.37 22.60 3.53
N ASP A 267 2.09 23.60 2.69
CA ASP A 267 1.19 23.43 1.55
C ASP A 267 1.93 22.69 0.42
N ALA A 268 3.20 23.06 0.19
CA ALA A 268 4.07 22.30 -0.70
C ALA A 268 4.30 20.87 -0.20
N PHE A 269 4.50 20.68 1.11
CA PHE A 269 4.61 19.34 1.69
C PHE A 269 3.34 18.52 1.47
N ALA A 270 2.15 19.11 1.65
CA ALA A 270 0.88 18.42 1.44
C ALA A 270 0.70 17.98 -0.03
N ALA A 271 1.01 18.86 -0.98
CA ALA A 271 0.95 18.56 -2.41
C ALA A 271 1.97 17.49 -2.82
N TRP A 272 3.20 17.60 -2.34
CA TRP A 272 4.24 16.60 -2.55
C TRP A 272 3.85 15.24 -1.94
N PHE A 273 3.41 15.23 -0.69
CA PHE A 273 3.11 13.99 0.03
C PHE A 273 1.97 13.22 -0.63
N GLY A 274 0.93 13.93 -1.11
CA GLY A 274 -0.17 13.33 -1.85
C GLY A 274 0.31 12.59 -3.10
N ALA A 275 1.20 13.21 -3.89
CA ALA A 275 1.83 12.56 -5.04
C ALA A 275 2.78 11.41 -4.62
N TYR A 276 3.67 11.66 -3.67
CA TYR A 276 4.63 10.68 -3.18
C TYR A 276 3.95 9.39 -2.69
N VAL A 277 2.86 9.51 -1.92
CA VAL A 277 2.18 8.35 -1.35
C VAL A 277 1.31 7.63 -2.37
N THR A 278 0.78 8.30 -3.39
CA THR A 278 0.00 7.63 -4.44
C THR A 278 0.86 7.08 -5.57
N ALA A 279 2.16 7.35 -5.60
CA ALA A 279 3.05 6.80 -6.62
C ALA A 279 2.86 5.26 -6.77
N PRO A 280 2.85 4.75 -8.01
CA PRO A 280 2.66 3.34 -8.28
C PRO A 280 3.80 2.53 -7.67
N LYS A 281 3.50 1.29 -7.28
CA LYS A 281 4.50 0.38 -6.69
C LYS A 281 5.51 -0.11 -7.74
N ASP A 282 5.04 -0.33 -8.96
CA ASP A 282 5.85 -0.75 -10.11
C ASP A 282 5.49 0.13 -11.31
N ASP A 283 6.46 0.92 -11.79
CA ASP A 283 6.31 1.82 -12.93
C ASP A 283 6.53 1.12 -14.28
N ARG A 284 6.85 -0.17 -14.28
CA ARG A 284 7.07 -0.99 -15.48
C ARG A 284 5.78 -1.54 -16.07
N LEU A 285 4.71 -1.63 -15.27
CA LEU A 285 3.40 -2.13 -15.70
C LEU A 285 2.58 -1.00 -16.32
N ASP A 286 2.29 -1.13 -17.62
CA ASP A 286 1.42 -0.21 -18.33
C ASP A 286 -0.01 -0.76 -18.38
N TRP A 287 -0.92 -0.04 -17.72
CA TRP A 287 -2.34 -0.36 -17.67
C TRP A 287 -3.17 0.47 -18.65
N ALA A 288 -2.51 1.33 -19.45
CA ALA A 288 -3.21 2.17 -20.41
C ALA A 288 -3.95 1.31 -21.46
N PRO A 289 -5.14 1.74 -21.90
CA PRO A 289 -5.85 1.05 -22.96
C PRO A 289 -5.08 1.14 -24.29
N GLU A 290 -5.21 0.10 -25.13
CA GLU A 290 -4.61 0.07 -26.46
C GLU A 290 -5.07 1.26 -27.33
N GLU A 291 -6.35 1.62 -27.21
CA GLU A 291 -6.94 2.78 -27.87
C GLU A 291 -7.25 3.88 -26.86
N GLN A 292 -6.67 5.05 -27.13
CA GLN A 292 -6.90 6.26 -26.34
C GLN A 292 -8.29 6.80 -26.62
N ILE A 293 -8.98 7.22 -25.55
CA ILE A 293 -10.32 7.79 -25.63
C ILE A 293 -10.26 9.32 -25.69
N VAL A 294 -11.34 9.91 -26.18
CA VAL A 294 -11.59 11.35 -26.16
C VAL A 294 -12.91 11.65 -25.43
N ALA A 295 -13.13 12.92 -25.06
CA ALA A 295 -14.31 13.34 -24.32
C ALA A 295 -15.65 13.00 -25.03
N ALA A 296 -15.66 12.90 -26.37
CA ALA A 296 -16.84 12.51 -27.12
C ALA A 296 -17.28 11.07 -26.81
N ASP A 297 -16.32 10.16 -26.60
CA ASP A 297 -16.58 8.74 -26.34
C ASP A 297 -17.33 8.56 -25.01
N LEU A 298 -16.98 9.36 -23.99
CA LEU A 298 -17.66 9.36 -22.69
C LEU A 298 -19.15 9.70 -22.82
N VAL A 299 -19.49 10.69 -23.65
CA VAL A 299 -20.88 11.14 -23.84
C VAL A 299 -21.69 10.12 -24.63
N GLU A 300 -21.10 9.48 -25.63
CA GLU A 300 -21.78 8.45 -26.42
C GLU A 300 -22.18 7.25 -25.54
N GLU A 301 -21.29 6.81 -24.65
CA GLU A 301 -21.47 5.64 -23.80
C GLU A 301 -22.41 5.86 -22.62
N THR A 302 -22.50 7.08 -22.08
CA THR A 302 -23.48 7.38 -21.02
C THR A 302 -24.94 7.19 -21.45
N ASN A 303 -25.22 7.14 -22.76
CA ASN A 303 -26.55 6.78 -23.28
C ASN A 303 -26.90 5.29 -23.07
N GLY A 304 -25.93 4.46 -22.68
CA GLY A 304 -26.05 3.02 -22.46
C GLY A 304 -25.75 2.53 -21.04
N CYS A 305 -25.73 3.42 -20.02
CA CYS A 305 -25.28 3.12 -18.65
C CYS A 305 -23.79 2.74 -18.55
N ALA A 306 -22.90 3.71 -18.77
CA ALA A 306 -21.46 3.52 -18.61
C ALA A 306 -21.07 3.34 -17.13
N LEU A 307 -20.35 2.27 -16.82
CA LEU A 307 -19.69 2.08 -15.52
C LEU A 307 -18.22 2.47 -15.64
N VAL A 308 -17.74 3.17 -14.62
CA VAL A 308 -16.33 3.50 -14.45
C VAL A 308 -15.82 2.72 -13.26
N GLU A 309 -14.69 2.04 -13.46
CA GLU A 309 -14.06 1.17 -12.48
C GLU A 309 -12.64 1.65 -12.19
N ARG A 310 -12.24 1.59 -10.92
CA ARG A 310 -10.84 1.81 -10.55
C ARG A 310 -10.01 0.61 -10.95
N ASN A 311 -8.84 0.88 -11.53
CA ASN A 311 -7.80 -0.13 -11.60
C ASN A 311 -7.30 -0.43 -10.17
N PRO A 312 -7.35 -1.70 -9.72
CA PRO A 312 -6.81 -2.09 -8.42
C PRO A 312 -5.34 -1.75 -8.22
N ALA A 313 -4.54 -1.70 -9.30
CA ALA A 313 -3.14 -1.33 -9.25
C ALA A 313 -2.89 0.17 -9.03
N SER A 314 -3.94 1.00 -9.14
CA SER A 314 -3.85 2.45 -9.02
C SER A 314 -4.27 2.97 -7.65
N ARG A 315 -3.56 4.00 -7.18
CA ARG A 315 -3.73 4.57 -5.85
C ARG A 315 -4.35 5.94 -5.94
N PHE A 316 -5.48 6.10 -5.24
CA PHE A 316 -6.25 7.33 -5.22
C PHE A 316 -6.28 7.92 -3.83
N SER A 317 -6.03 9.22 -3.70
CA SER A 317 -6.19 9.96 -2.45
C SER A 317 -6.49 11.42 -2.75
N PHE A 318 -7.06 12.16 -1.81
CA PHE A 318 -7.29 13.58 -2.00
C PHE A 318 -7.02 14.36 -0.70
N ILE A 319 -6.70 15.64 -0.88
CA ILE A 319 -6.62 16.63 0.20
C ILE A 319 -7.72 17.66 -0.07
N ARG A 320 -8.49 17.98 0.97
CA ARG A 320 -9.50 19.06 0.92
C ARG A 320 -8.82 20.40 1.19
N HIS A 321 -9.27 21.42 0.49
CA HIS A 321 -8.92 22.80 0.79
C HIS A 321 -10.13 23.45 1.48
N ASP A 322 -9.90 24.06 2.64
CA ASP A 322 -10.93 24.87 3.29
C ASP A 322 -10.93 26.26 2.65
N ASP A 323 -12.04 26.64 2.01
CA ASP A 323 -12.16 27.95 1.37
C ASP A 323 -12.30 29.13 2.37
N GLY A 324 -12.21 28.86 3.68
CA GLY A 324 -12.28 29.88 4.74
C GLY A 324 -13.62 30.64 4.84
N GLN A 325 -14.60 30.35 3.97
CA GLN A 325 -15.93 30.97 3.95
C GLN A 325 -17.01 29.99 4.44
N GLY A 326 -17.04 29.81 5.76
CA GLY A 326 -18.14 30.33 6.58
C GLY A 326 -19.58 29.83 6.44
N ASP A 327 -19.98 28.96 5.51
CA ASP A 327 -21.44 28.71 5.34
C ASP A 327 -21.81 27.23 5.05
N GLY A 328 -20.85 26.30 5.03
CA GLY A 328 -21.14 24.85 4.89
C GLY A 328 -21.79 24.45 3.56
N GLN A 329 -21.74 25.33 2.55
CA GLN A 329 -22.38 25.16 1.24
C GLN A 329 -21.51 25.66 0.07
N GLY A 330 -20.23 25.95 0.32
CA GLY A 330 -19.25 26.32 -0.73
C GLY A 330 -18.73 25.08 -1.47
N ASP A 331 -18.47 25.24 -2.77
CA ASP A 331 -17.88 24.24 -3.66
C ASP A 331 -16.52 23.75 -3.13
N ASP A 332 -16.52 22.72 -2.28
CA ASP A 332 -15.32 22.11 -1.69
C ASP A 332 -14.26 21.82 -2.75
N ALA A 333 -13.22 22.65 -2.82
CA ALA A 333 -12.05 22.39 -3.64
C ALA A 333 -11.25 21.21 -3.05
N VAL A 334 -10.78 20.32 -3.92
CA VAL A 334 -9.89 19.23 -3.53
C VAL A 334 -8.70 19.16 -4.47
N THR A 335 -7.58 18.67 -3.98
CA THR A 335 -6.52 18.15 -4.83
C THR A 335 -6.60 16.64 -4.81
N LEU A 336 -6.91 16.05 -5.96
CA LEU A 336 -6.86 14.62 -6.18
C LEU A 336 -5.44 14.21 -6.55
N PHE A 337 -4.99 13.09 -6.01
CA PHE A 337 -3.72 12.46 -6.31
C PHE A 337 -3.97 11.05 -6.85
N VAL A 338 -3.42 10.76 -8.03
CA VAL A 338 -3.52 9.43 -8.66
C VAL A 338 -2.17 9.06 -9.23
N ASP A 339 -1.61 7.92 -8.80
CA ASP A 339 -0.36 7.37 -9.34
C ASP A 339 0.79 8.39 -9.44
N GLY A 340 0.95 9.20 -8.38
CA GLY A 340 1.99 10.23 -8.31
C GLY A 340 1.66 11.55 -9.01
N ARG A 341 0.48 11.67 -9.62
CA ARG A 341 0.01 12.90 -10.29
C ARG A 341 -0.93 13.69 -9.42
N THR A 342 -1.06 14.98 -9.74
CA THR A 342 -1.81 15.97 -8.96
C THR A 342 -2.85 16.64 -9.86
N TYR A 343 -4.10 16.63 -9.41
CA TYR A 343 -5.25 17.19 -10.12
C TYR A 343 -5.99 18.18 -9.21
N PRO A 344 -5.88 19.49 -9.45
CA PRO A 344 -6.73 20.49 -8.80
C PRO A 344 -8.16 20.35 -9.29
N CYS A 345 -9.09 20.11 -8.38
CA CYS A 345 -10.50 19.85 -8.68
C CYS A 345 -11.39 20.85 -7.95
N HIS A 346 -12.38 21.41 -8.66
CA HIS A 346 -13.39 22.32 -8.13
C HIS A 346 -14.80 21.89 -8.58
N GLY A 347 -15.84 22.29 -7.84
CA GLY A 347 -17.23 22.07 -8.21
C GLY A 347 -17.57 20.60 -8.57
N PRO A 348 -18.13 20.32 -9.76
CA PRO A 348 -18.43 18.96 -10.21
C PRO A 348 -17.22 18.02 -10.23
N CYS A 349 -16.05 18.53 -10.64
CA CYS A 349 -14.80 17.76 -10.69
C CYS A 349 -14.34 17.35 -9.28
N ALA A 350 -14.50 18.21 -8.27
CA ALA A 350 -14.20 17.86 -6.88
C ALA A 350 -15.16 16.82 -6.30
N THR A 351 -16.43 16.87 -6.70
CA THR A 351 -17.43 15.86 -6.34
C THR A 351 -17.07 14.50 -6.94
N LEU A 352 -16.68 14.47 -8.22
CA LEU A 352 -16.21 13.25 -8.87
C LEU A 352 -14.93 12.71 -8.23
N ALA A 353 -13.94 13.56 -7.94
CA ALA A 353 -12.69 13.14 -7.29
C ALA A 353 -12.94 12.41 -5.96
N ARG A 354 -13.83 12.96 -5.11
CA ARG A 354 -14.24 12.30 -3.86
C ARG A 354 -14.96 10.99 -4.10
N ARG A 355 -15.80 10.92 -5.13
CA ARG A 355 -16.53 9.71 -5.50
C ARG A 355 -15.59 8.60 -5.97
N ILE A 356 -14.63 8.91 -6.85
CA ILE A 356 -13.58 7.97 -7.29
C ILE A 356 -12.80 7.44 -6.08
N CYS A 357 -12.43 8.31 -5.13
CA CYS A 357 -11.75 7.86 -3.93
C CYS A 357 -12.65 7.01 -3.01
N ALA A 358 -13.97 7.20 -2.99
CA ALA A 358 -14.87 6.44 -2.12
C ALA A 358 -15.29 5.09 -2.74
N GLU A 359 -15.60 5.06 -4.03
CA GLU A 359 -16.23 3.94 -4.74
C GLU A 359 -15.21 3.26 -5.67
N THR A 360 -15.14 1.92 -5.65
CA THR A 360 -14.30 1.15 -6.60
C THR A 360 -14.92 1.08 -7.99
N GLN A 361 -16.24 1.21 -8.08
CA GLN A 361 -17.00 1.23 -9.31
C GLN A 361 -18.20 2.18 -9.14
N PHE A 362 -18.50 2.96 -10.18
CA PHE A 362 -19.66 3.85 -10.16
C PHE A 362 -20.23 4.10 -11.56
N ALA A 363 -21.54 4.39 -11.63
CA ALA A 363 -22.19 4.80 -12.86
C ALA A 363 -21.86 6.25 -13.21
N LEU A 364 -21.44 6.48 -14.46
CA LEU A 364 -21.17 7.81 -14.98
C LEU A 364 -22.48 8.46 -15.47
N GLU A 365 -22.84 9.58 -14.87
CA GLU A 365 -24.05 10.32 -15.23
C GLU A 365 -23.81 11.17 -16.50
N PRO A 366 -24.75 11.21 -17.47
CA PRO A 366 -24.61 11.98 -18.70
C PRO A 366 -24.36 13.47 -18.47
N GLU A 367 -24.97 14.04 -17.43
CA GLU A 367 -24.78 15.44 -17.05
C GLU A 367 -23.34 15.71 -16.61
N LEU A 368 -22.76 14.78 -15.84
CA LEU A 368 -21.41 14.88 -15.30
C LEU A 368 -20.36 14.69 -16.41
N ALA A 369 -20.60 13.77 -17.34
CA ALA A 369 -19.74 13.53 -18.50
C ALA A 369 -19.69 14.71 -19.50
N ARG A 370 -20.67 15.62 -19.48
CA ARG A 370 -20.70 16.82 -20.33
C ARG A 370 -19.96 18.00 -19.73
N ASP A 371 -19.60 17.96 -18.45
CA ASP A 371 -18.77 18.99 -17.84
C ASP A 371 -17.33 18.88 -18.37
N PRO A 372 -16.75 19.94 -18.97
CA PRO A 372 -15.42 19.85 -19.59
C PRO A 372 -14.31 19.46 -18.61
N ALA A 373 -14.35 19.96 -17.37
CA ALA A 373 -13.29 19.68 -16.38
C ALA A 373 -13.38 18.24 -15.87
N VAL A 374 -14.59 17.69 -15.79
CA VAL A 374 -14.79 16.26 -15.51
C VAL A 374 -14.33 15.41 -16.68
N ALA A 375 -14.73 15.75 -17.90
CA ALA A 375 -14.37 14.98 -19.09
C ALA A 375 -12.84 14.93 -19.26
N ASP A 376 -12.14 16.05 -19.09
CA ASP A 376 -10.69 16.11 -19.16
C ASP A 376 -10.03 15.23 -18.09
N LEU A 377 -10.55 15.24 -16.86
CA LEU A 377 -10.05 14.37 -15.78
C LEU A 377 -10.26 12.89 -16.11
N LEU A 378 -11.47 12.48 -16.49
CA LEU A 378 -11.78 11.09 -16.80
C LEU A 378 -10.99 10.58 -18.00
N VAL A 379 -10.87 11.39 -19.06
CA VAL A 379 -10.06 11.04 -20.22
C VAL A 379 -8.61 10.81 -19.83
N ASP A 380 -7.98 11.71 -19.05
CA ASP A 380 -6.59 11.52 -18.61
C ASP A 380 -6.45 10.27 -17.72
N LEU A 381 -7.34 10.07 -16.76
CA LEU A 381 -7.28 8.90 -15.86
C LEU A 381 -7.51 7.57 -16.59
N ILE A 382 -8.40 7.53 -17.57
CA ILE A 382 -8.67 6.32 -18.37
C ILE A 382 -7.50 6.04 -19.31
N ASN A 383 -7.01 7.06 -20.01
CA ASN A 383 -5.90 6.92 -20.94
C ASN A 383 -4.57 6.55 -20.27
N ARG A 384 -4.47 6.74 -18.95
CA ARG A 384 -3.37 6.27 -18.10
C ARG A 384 -3.57 4.89 -17.51
N GLY A 385 -4.76 4.30 -17.68
CA GLY A 385 -5.09 3.01 -17.09
C GLY A 385 -5.44 3.05 -15.61
N SER A 386 -5.58 4.24 -15.00
CA SER A 386 -6.00 4.33 -13.59
C SER A 386 -7.49 4.06 -13.42
N LEU A 387 -8.28 4.37 -14.44
CA LEU A 387 -9.70 4.02 -14.53
C LEU A 387 -9.95 3.17 -15.79
N ALA A 388 -10.88 2.23 -15.69
CA ALA A 388 -11.39 1.46 -16.80
C ALA A 388 -12.87 1.76 -17.01
N ARG A 389 -13.35 1.55 -18.25
CA ARG A 389 -14.76 1.63 -18.59
C ARG A 389 -15.29 0.22 -18.76
N SER A 390 -16.46 -0.03 -18.19
CA SER A 390 -17.15 -1.31 -18.28
C SER A 390 -18.59 -1.08 -18.75
N THR A 391 -19.07 -1.94 -19.65
CA THR A 391 -20.49 -1.99 -20.01
C THR A 391 -21.19 -2.93 -19.04
N ALA A 392 -22.27 -2.47 -18.41
CA ALA A 392 -23.11 -3.36 -17.61
C ALA A 392 -23.73 -4.43 -18.53
N ASP A 393 -23.15 -5.62 -18.57
CA ASP A 393 -23.72 -6.80 -19.23
C ASP A 393 -24.94 -7.35 -18.47
#